data_AF-A0AAV7U1I4-F1
#
_entry.id   AF-A0AAV7U1I4-F1
#
_cell.length_a   1.000
_cell.length_b   1.000
_cell.length_c   1.000
_cell.angle_alpha   90.00
_cell.angle_beta   90.00
_cell.angle_gamma   90.00
#
_symmetry.space_group_name_H-M   'P 1'
#
loop_
_entity.id
_entity.type
_entity.pdbx_description
1 polymer ?
#
loop_
_entity_poly.entity_id
_entity_poly.type
_entity_poly.pdbx_seq_one_letter_code
_entity_poly.pdbx_strand_id
1 'polypeptide(L)'
;MDATATTPRPPLQLFMVECAHRVPLCRPLSGSNPRPFLLHLLHLLNYRDNYAVLREVRKLDEVAVDDTKVLFFPDYPLTVHTNTPSL
;
A
#
# COMPACT_ATOMS: atom_id res chain seq x y z
N MET A 1 22.45 29.53 18.58
CA MET A 1 21.01 29.36 18.87
C MET A 1 20.39 28.89 17.56
N ASP A 2 20.35 27.58 17.35
CA ASP A 2 19.84 27.00 16.11
C ASP A 2 18.31 26.96 16.12
N ALA A 3 17.70 27.76 15.25
CA ALA A 3 16.29 27.71 14.95
C ALA A 3 16.03 26.48 14.08
N THR A 4 15.55 25.39 14.67
CA THR A 4 15.03 24.23 13.95
C THR A 4 13.81 24.66 13.14
N ALA A 5 14.03 24.88 11.84
CA ALA A 5 12.99 25.12 10.86
C ALA A 5 11.98 23.96 10.91
N THR A 6 10.82 24.20 11.50
CA THR A 6 9.71 23.27 11.47
C THR A 6 9.06 23.39 10.10
N THR A 7 9.55 22.62 9.13
CA THR A 7 8.95 22.54 7.80
C THR A 7 7.47 22.16 7.96
N PRO A 8 6.53 22.96 7.41
CA PRO A 8 5.12 22.63 7.49
C PRO A 8 4.87 21.30 6.80
N ARG A 9 4.32 20.33 7.54
CA ARG A 9 3.89 19.06 6.95
C ARG A 9 2.75 19.35 5.95
N PRO A 10 2.79 18.80 4.74
CA PRO A 10 1.67 18.92 3.81
C PRO A 10 0.38 18.40 4.46
N PRO A 11 -0.79 18.91 4.06
CA PRO A 11 -2.07 18.42 4.56
C PRO A 11 -2.16 16.90 4.34
N LEU A 12 -2.58 16.17 5.38
CA LEU A 12 -2.77 14.73 5.30
C LEU A 12 -3.89 14.44 4.30
N GLN A 13 -3.55 13.84 3.16
CA GLN A 13 -4.54 13.36 2.22
C GLN A 13 -5.26 12.17 2.85
N LEU A 14 -6.57 12.32 3.09
CA LEU A 14 -7.40 11.29 3.68
C LEU A 14 -7.82 10.29 2.59
N PHE A 15 -7.61 9.00 2.85
CA PHE A 15 -8.06 7.91 1.99
C PHE A 15 -9.16 7.13 2.71
N MET A 16 -10.29 6.91 2.05
CA MET A 16 -11.38 6.09 2.59
C MET A 16 -11.26 4.66 2.07
N VAL A 17 -11.23 3.70 2.99
CA VAL A 17 -11.22 2.26 2.69
C VAL A 17 -12.66 1.75 2.72
N GLU A 18 -13.12 1.18 1.62
CA GLU A 18 -14.44 0.55 1.52
C GLU A 18 -14.41 -0.87 2.08
N CYS A 19 -13.38 -1.65 1.72
CA CYS A 19 -13.21 -3.01 2.18
C CYS A 19 -11.72 -3.35 2.32
N ALA A 20 -11.39 -4.15 3.33
CA ALA A 20 -10.05 -4.68 3.55
C ALA A 20 -10.17 -6.16 3.94
N HIS A 21 -9.53 -7.06 3.19
CA HIS A 21 -9.60 -8.49 3.46
C HIS A 21 -8.33 -9.23 3.00
N ARG A 22 -8.10 -10.45 3.51
CA ARG A 22 -6.94 -11.27 3.12
C ARG A 22 -7.22 -12.05 1.84
N VAL A 23 -6.21 -12.21 1.00
CA VAL A 23 -6.30 -12.98 -0.25
C VAL A 23 -5.16 -14.01 -0.33
N PRO A 24 -5.42 -15.27 -0.75
CA PRO A 24 -6.75 -15.86 -0.93
C PRO A 24 -7.47 -16.05 0.41
N LEU A 25 -8.80 -16.11 0.41
CA LEU A 25 -9.64 -16.25 1.61
C LEU A 25 -9.39 -17.56 2.39
N CYS A 26 -8.76 -18.56 1.76
CA CYS A 26 -8.46 -19.87 2.33
C CYS A 26 -7.61 -19.81 3.62
N ARG A 27 -7.83 -20.77 4.52
CA ARG A 27 -7.04 -20.87 5.76
C ARG A 27 -5.56 -21.12 5.41
N PRO A 28 -4.62 -20.33 5.96
CA PRO A 28 -3.20 -20.58 5.71
C PRO A 28 -2.79 -21.93 6.30
N LEU A 29 -1.88 -22.62 5.62
CA LEU A 29 -1.21 -23.79 6.16
C LEU A 29 -0.26 -23.36 7.29
N SER A 30 -0.06 -24.21 8.29
CA SER A 30 0.90 -23.91 9.36
C SER A 30 2.30 -23.69 8.79
N GLY A 31 2.96 -22.61 9.21
CA GLY A 31 4.29 -22.22 8.71
C GLY A 31 4.31 -21.51 7.34
N SER A 32 3.15 -21.24 6.73
CA SER A 32 3.10 -20.46 5.49
C SER A 32 3.29 -18.95 5.73
N ASN A 33 3.75 -18.24 4.70
CA ASN A 33 3.93 -16.80 4.76
C ASN A 33 2.61 -16.06 5.05
N PRO A 34 2.66 -14.87 5.69
CA PRO A 34 1.48 -14.04 5.88
C PRO A 34 0.79 -13.76 4.54
N ARG A 35 -0.52 -13.99 4.48
CA ARG A 35 -1.33 -13.67 3.29
C ARG A 35 -1.38 -12.15 3.08
N PRO A 36 -1.30 -11.64 1.85
CA PRO A 36 -1.49 -10.21 1.61
C PRO A 36 -2.90 -9.75 2.03
N PHE A 37 -3.00 -8.46 2.37
CA PHE A 37 -4.28 -7.76 2.45
C PHE A 37 -4.56 -7.09 1.11
N LEU A 38 -5.76 -7.32 0.58
CA LEU A 38 -6.30 -6.53 -0.52
C LEU A 38 -7.14 -5.40 0.08
N LEU A 39 -6.79 -4.17 -0.29
CA LEU A 39 -7.47 -2.95 0.14
C LEU A 39 -8.29 -2.42 -1.04
N HIS A 40 -9.60 -2.38 -0.88
CA HIS A 40 -10.49 -1.68 -1.80
C HIS A 40 -10.70 -0.28 -1.25
N LEU A 41 -10.07 0.70 -1.90
CA LEU A 41 -10.37 2.10 -1.62
C LEU A 41 -11.74 2.44 -2.19
N LEU A 42 -12.50 3.27 -1.47
CA LEU A 42 -13.85 3.64 -1.85
C LEU A 42 -13.89 4.23 -3.26
N HIS A 43 -14.47 3.48 -4.20
CA HIS A 43 -14.42 3.80 -5.63
C HIS A 43 -15.17 5.09 -6.00
N LEU A 44 -16.05 5.59 -5.12
CA LEU A 44 -16.82 6.81 -5.33
C LEU A 44 -15.96 8.08 -5.48
N LEU A 45 -14.65 8.04 -5.17
CA LEU A 45 -13.76 9.21 -5.20
C LEU A 45 -12.59 9.19 -6.21
N ASN A 46 -12.46 8.14 -7.05
CA ASN A 46 -11.57 8.00 -8.23
C ASN A 46 -10.55 6.86 -8.11
N TYR A 47 -10.35 6.12 -9.21
CA TYR A 47 -9.20 5.23 -9.47
C TYR A 47 -7.83 5.92 -9.29
N ARG A 48 -7.79 7.26 -9.34
CA ARG A 48 -6.60 8.08 -9.06
C ARG A 48 -6.08 7.91 -7.64
N ASP A 49 -6.94 7.57 -6.69
CA ASP A 49 -6.56 7.49 -5.27
C ASP A 49 -5.66 6.29 -4.98
N ASN A 50 -5.82 5.17 -5.69
CA ASN A 50 -4.94 4.00 -5.55
C ASN A 50 -3.47 4.35 -5.88
N TYR A 51 -3.24 5.10 -6.97
CA TYR A 51 -1.89 5.54 -7.33
C TYR A 51 -1.37 6.65 -6.42
N ALA A 52 -2.25 7.48 -5.87
CA ALA A 52 -1.86 8.51 -4.90
C ALA A 52 -1.34 7.85 -3.61
N VAL A 53 -2.04 6.85 -3.06
CA VAL A 53 -1.57 6.09 -1.89
C VAL A 53 -0.19 5.48 -2.15
N LEU A 54 -0.03 4.77 -3.27
CA LEU A 54 1.26 4.15 -3.61
C LEU A 54 2.37 5.19 -3.81
N ARG A 55 2.05 6.39 -4.33
CA ARG A 55 3.01 7.48 -4.49
C ARG A 55 3.42 8.05 -3.13
N GLU A 56 2.48 8.29 -2.23
CA GLU A 56 2.79 8.79 -0.88
C GLU A 56 3.59 7.76 -0.09
N VAL A 57 3.23 6.48 -0.17
CA VAL A 57 4.00 5.40 0.48
C VAL A 57 5.43 5.33 -0.06
N ARG A 58 5.65 5.51 -1.37
CA ARG A 58 7.01 5.53 -1.94
C ARG A 58 7.87 6.70 -1.50
N LYS A 59 7.27 7.79 -1.02
CA LYS A 59 8.02 8.90 -0.42
C LYS A 59 8.49 8.56 0.99
N LEU A 60 7.87 7.57 1.63
CA LEU A 60 8.30 7.03 2.91
C LEU A 60 9.38 5.99 2.63
N ASP A 61 10.53 6.13 3.28
CA ASP A 61 11.65 5.18 3.15
C ASP A 61 11.28 3.80 3.72
N GLU A 62 10.49 3.81 4.81
CA GLU A 62 9.97 2.62 5.44
C GLU A 62 8.56 2.85 6.00
N VAL A 63 7.70 1.84 5.86
CA VAL A 63 6.41 1.77 6.52
C VAL A 63 6.39 0.55 7.44
N ALA A 64 6.10 0.77 8.71
CA ALA A 64 6.04 -0.28 9.72
C ALA A 64 4.72 -0.21 10.50
N VAL A 65 4.20 -1.37 10.87
CA VAL A 65 3.06 -1.55 11.76
C VAL A 65 3.52 -2.49 12.88
N ASP A 66 3.40 -2.09 14.14
CA ASP A 66 3.87 -2.85 15.30
C ASP A 66 5.31 -3.37 15.13
N ASP A 67 6.23 -2.45 14.79
CA ASP A 67 7.65 -2.71 14.48
C ASP A 67 7.90 -3.71 13.34
N THR A 68 6.86 -4.11 12.62
CA THR A 68 6.94 -5.03 11.50
C THR A 68 6.87 -4.24 10.20
N LYS A 69 7.90 -4.37 9.36
CA LYS A 69 7.93 -3.75 8.04
C LYS A 69 6.79 -4.26 7.17
N VAL A 70 6.03 -3.34 6.59
CA VAL A 70 4.94 -3.63 5.67
C VAL A 70 5.28 -3.09 4.30
N LEU A 71 4.95 -3.88 3.27
CA LEU A 71 5.16 -3.52 1.88
C LEU A 71 3.82 -3.26 1.21
N PHE A 72 3.77 -2.22 0.38
CA PHE A 72 2.60 -1.85 -0.41
C PHE A 72 2.90 -2.05 -1.89
N PHE A 73 2.02 -2.78 -2.57
CA PHE A 73 2.15 -3.05 -4.00
C PHE A 73 0.81 -2.85 -4.71
N PRO A 74 0.82 -2.36 -5.97
CA PRO A 74 -0.38 -2.36 -6.79
C PRO A 74 -0.82 -3.80 -7.08
N ASP A 75 -2.12 -4.04 -7.04
CA ASP A 75 -2.74 -5.28 -7.53
C ASP A 75 -2.92 -5.16 -9.04
N TYR A 76 -1.97 -5.70 -9.81
CA TYR A 76 -2.05 -5.71 -11.27
C TYR A 76 -2.78 -6.96 -11.76
N PRO A 77 -3.64 -6.84 -12.78
CA PRO A 77 -4.23 -8.02 -13.40
C PRO A 77 -3.13 -8.89 -14.02
N LEU A 78 -3.32 -10.20 -14.00
CA LEU A 78 -2.40 -11.22 -14.52
C LEU A 78 -1.89 -10.92 -15.95
N THR A 79 -2.71 -10.26 -16.77
CA THR A 79 -2.36 -9.86 -18.15
C THR A 79 -1.20 -8.88 -18.25
N VAL A 80 -0.87 -8.17 -17.17
CA VAL A 80 0.24 -7.19 -17.15
C VAL A 80 1.58 -7.85 -16.81
N HIS A 81 1.56 -9.01 -16.15
CA HIS A 81 2.78 -9.71 -15.72
C HIS A 81 3.54 -10.45 -16.83
N THR A 82 2.90 -10.69 -17.98
CA THR A 82 3.47 -11.48 -19.09
C THR A 82 4.50 -10.74 -19.95
N ASN A 83 4.69 -9.43 -19.74
CA ASN A 83 5.64 -8.61 -20.52
C ASN A 83 6.96 -8.34 -19.81
N THR A 84 7.29 -9.09 -18.77
CA THR A 84 8.62 -9.01 -18.13
C THR A 84 9.59 -9.87 -18.95
N PRO A 85 10.58 -9.31 -19.67
CA PRO A 85 11.59 -10.14 -20.30
C PRO A 85 12.35 -10.86 -19.19
N SER A 86 12.30 -12.19 -19.21
CA SER A 86 13.15 -13.04 -18.40
C SER A 86 14.62 -12.70 -18.71
N LEU A 87 15.35 -12.20 -17.71
CA LEU A 87 16.80 -12.07 -17.71
C LEU A 87 17.46 -13.45 -17.65
#